data_AF-A0A495UGR6-F1
#
_entry.id   AF-A0A495UGR6-F1
#
_cell.length_a   1.000
_cell.length_b   1.000
_cell.length_c   1.000
_cell.angle_alpha   90.00
_cell.angle_beta   90.00
_cell.angle_gamma   90.00
#
_symmetry.space_group_name_H-M   'P 1'
#
loop_
_entity.id
_entity.type
_entity.pdbx_description
1 polymer ?
#
loop_
_entity_poly.entity_id
_entity_poly.type
_entity_poly.pdbx_seq_one_letter_code
_entity_poly.pdbx_strand_id
1 'polypeptide(L)'
;MTPSTQERYRRLLRWYPKAWRTENEDVVLGTLLDVADGRGGIGPSVRERWSVIVHGLGTRMDVRAALGASLVGLLLAAVAGGLAVWGTEPVAKSGLSWLPPLLTVCAIPVLAAFGLIAIARQRGIVSPPRAIVAVVLSFAALSLAFVASQAWGLAFDLADEGEAPTGLAAAFAAIFIAAWLTGAAAIAAFLGAVLARSGVPVGFALVVAAVCGAIAAPVVGVSLLSPTVSTIAVAGVAVLSLALLRPRRDAAPVSSATAPVPVRTLRLARGLAIIGLAGGLLGIAYAVTGASWSPGATDGTEAMAHGITVSVLAGIPLLGAFVVVGSARRGTSAVIWGPPALLAASLCAIAAAYVHAPSWSAMAPALAVSAALGGAALAWWLAARLRGPAVARIVTAALLGLGYASFLGTMLAPMVAFFVPIAAFFCAIWGARAAAPRLSARGAGEGPIEA
;
A
#
# COMPACT_ATOMS: atom_id res chain seq x y z
N MET A 1 35.09 -10.94 40.52
CA MET A 1 34.79 -11.34 39.13
C MET A 1 35.99 -11.10 38.21
N THR A 2 36.23 -11.95 37.20
CA THR A 2 37.33 -11.71 36.23
C THR A 2 36.90 -10.71 35.15
N PRO A 3 37.81 -9.85 34.66
CA PRO A 3 37.54 -8.94 33.53
C PRO A 3 36.99 -9.67 32.28
N SER A 4 37.32 -10.96 32.13
CA SER A 4 36.89 -11.81 31.02
C SER A 4 35.39 -12.12 30.99
N THR A 5 34.71 -12.10 32.14
CA THR A 5 33.27 -12.40 32.25
C THR A 5 32.44 -11.16 31.90
N GLN A 6 32.84 -9.99 32.42
CA GLN A 6 32.22 -8.71 32.08
C GLN A 6 32.33 -8.40 30.58
N GLU A 7 33.49 -8.64 29.97
CA GLU A 7 33.70 -8.44 28.54
C GLU A 7 32.80 -9.35 27.67
N ARG A 8 32.56 -10.59 28.12
CA ARG A 8 31.63 -11.52 27.46
C ARG A 8 30.19 -11.02 27.49
N TYR A 9 29.72 -10.50 28.62
CA TYR A 9 28.38 -9.92 28.71
C TYR A 9 28.24 -8.61 27.92
N ARG A 10 29.25 -7.72 27.94
CA ARG A 10 29.27 -6.51 27.08
C ARG A 10 29.21 -6.85 25.60
N ARG A 11 29.95 -7.88 25.15
CA ARG A 11 29.89 -8.37 23.77
C ARG A 11 28.47 -8.85 23.42
N LEU A 12 27.80 -9.51 24.35
CA LEU A 12 26.41 -9.96 24.20
C LEU A 12 25.44 -8.77 24.08
N LEU A 13 25.64 -7.70 24.85
CA LEU A 13 24.76 -6.53 24.80
C LEU A 13 24.84 -5.78 23.48
N ARG A 14 25.90 -5.97 22.65
CA ARG A 14 26.01 -5.36 21.30
C ARG A 14 24.86 -5.71 20.34
N TRP A 15 24.11 -6.79 20.62
CA TRP A 15 22.87 -7.09 19.91
C TRP A 15 21.82 -5.97 20.04
N TYR A 16 21.85 -5.18 21.11
CA TYR A 16 21.03 -3.99 21.27
C TYR A 16 21.57 -2.78 20.46
N PRO A 17 20.68 -1.85 20.03
CA PRO A 17 21.07 -0.59 19.40
C PRO A 17 22.02 0.23 20.28
N LYS A 18 22.94 0.99 19.67
CA LYS A 18 23.88 1.86 20.40
C LYS A 18 23.15 2.86 21.32
N ALA A 19 22.08 3.48 20.83
CA ALA A 19 21.27 4.43 21.63
C ALA A 19 20.69 3.78 22.89
N TRP A 20 20.12 2.58 22.76
CA TRP A 20 19.59 1.83 23.91
C TRP A 20 20.70 1.49 24.92
N ARG A 21 21.86 1.09 24.41
CA ARG A 21 23.01 0.74 25.25
C ARG A 21 23.53 1.93 26.05
N THR A 22 23.63 3.11 25.46
CA THR A 22 24.06 4.32 26.16
C THR A 22 23.21 4.63 27.40
N GLU A 23 21.94 4.26 27.40
CA GLU A 23 21.02 4.53 28.52
C GLU A 23 20.85 3.35 29.50
N ASN A 24 21.02 2.10 29.04
CA ASN A 24 20.60 0.91 29.78
C ASN A 24 21.72 -0.12 30.01
N GLU A 25 22.87 0.00 29.34
CA GLU A 25 23.92 -1.04 29.32
C GLU A 25 24.45 -1.32 30.73
N ASP A 26 24.78 -0.29 31.51
CA ASP A 26 25.40 -0.45 32.82
C ASP A 26 24.46 -1.12 33.84
N VAL A 27 23.17 -0.73 33.85
CA VAL A 27 22.16 -1.32 34.74
C VAL A 27 21.93 -2.78 34.40
N VAL A 28 21.69 -3.09 33.13
CA VAL A 28 21.41 -4.47 32.69
C VAL A 28 22.64 -5.36 32.84
N LEU A 29 23.84 -4.82 32.58
CA LEU A 29 25.09 -5.53 32.83
C LEU A 29 25.25 -5.85 34.31
N GLY A 30 25.02 -4.89 35.21
CA GLY A 30 25.05 -5.12 36.66
C GLY A 30 24.12 -6.26 37.08
N THR A 31 22.86 -6.22 36.66
CA THR A 31 21.88 -7.28 37.00
C THR A 31 22.30 -8.66 36.46
N LEU A 32 22.84 -8.73 35.23
CA LEU A 32 23.30 -9.99 34.66
C LEU A 32 24.52 -10.55 35.39
N LEU A 33 25.40 -9.68 35.90
CA LEU A 33 26.56 -10.08 36.69
C LEU A 33 26.11 -10.57 38.08
N ASP A 34 25.19 -9.87 38.75
CA ASP A 34 24.65 -10.29 40.05
C ASP A 34 23.99 -11.68 39.96
N VAL A 35 23.23 -11.92 38.90
CA VAL A 35 22.59 -13.22 38.63
C VAL A 35 23.64 -14.31 38.33
N ALA A 36 24.75 -13.96 37.68
CA ALA A 36 25.83 -14.89 37.39
C ALA A 36 26.62 -15.26 38.66
N ASP A 37 26.89 -14.27 39.51
CA ASP A 37 27.56 -14.47 40.81
C ASP A 37 26.72 -15.34 41.74
N GLY A 38 25.40 -15.10 41.82
CA GLY A 38 24.47 -15.93 42.60
C GLY A 38 24.38 -17.40 42.13
N ARG A 39 24.85 -17.71 40.92
CA ARG A 39 24.88 -19.08 40.36
C ARG A 39 26.29 -19.68 40.31
N GLY A 40 27.32 -18.96 40.77
CA GLY A 40 28.72 -19.38 40.66
C GLY A 40 29.20 -19.53 39.20
N GLY A 41 28.55 -18.87 38.25
CA GLY A 41 28.77 -19.06 36.81
C GLY A 41 29.93 -18.20 36.26
N ILE A 42 30.77 -18.79 35.41
CA ILE A 42 31.93 -18.10 34.81
C ILE A 42 31.54 -17.28 33.55
N GLY A 43 30.29 -17.36 33.10
CA GLY A 43 29.80 -16.64 31.92
C GLY A 43 28.35 -16.93 31.56
N PRO A 44 27.84 -16.30 30.48
CA PRO A 44 26.43 -16.39 30.09
C PRO A 44 26.02 -17.80 29.67
N SER A 45 24.91 -18.29 30.24
CA SER A 45 24.27 -19.53 29.83
C SER A 45 23.70 -19.44 28.42
N VAL A 46 23.46 -20.57 27.76
CA VAL A 46 22.88 -20.61 26.40
C VAL A 46 21.51 -19.91 26.36
N ARG A 47 20.68 -20.13 27.38
CA ARG A 47 19.35 -19.50 27.50
C ARG A 47 19.44 -17.98 27.63
N GLU A 48 20.40 -17.47 28.41
CA GLU A 48 20.63 -16.02 28.54
C GLU A 48 21.13 -15.41 27.25
N ARG A 49 22.05 -16.09 26.54
CA ARG A 49 22.52 -15.63 25.23
C ARG A 49 21.36 -15.49 24.26
N TRP A 50 20.52 -16.51 24.14
CA TRP A 50 19.35 -16.46 23.27
C TRP A 50 18.34 -15.39 23.68
N SER A 51 18.08 -15.24 24.99
CA SER A 51 17.19 -14.19 25.48
C SER A 51 17.70 -12.80 25.09
N VAL A 52 19.00 -12.52 25.29
CA VAL A 52 19.60 -11.22 24.95
C VAL A 52 19.62 -10.99 23.44
N ILE A 53 19.93 -12.01 22.64
CA ILE A 53 19.91 -11.91 21.17
C ILE A 53 18.50 -11.56 20.67
N VAL A 54 17.48 -12.30 21.14
CA VAL A 54 16.09 -12.13 20.70
C VAL A 54 15.55 -10.75 21.12
N HIS A 55 15.84 -10.31 22.35
CA HIS A 55 15.43 -8.97 22.78
C HIS A 55 16.22 -7.86 22.08
N GLY A 56 17.52 -8.06 21.84
CA GLY A 56 18.37 -7.13 21.10
C GLY A 56 17.93 -6.95 19.64
N LEU A 57 17.66 -8.05 18.93
CA LEU A 57 17.10 -8.01 17.58
C LEU A 57 15.71 -7.37 17.58
N GLY A 58 14.85 -7.76 18.52
CA GLY A 58 13.53 -7.17 18.65
C GLY A 58 13.60 -5.67 18.94
N THR A 59 14.58 -5.17 19.69
CA THR A 59 14.78 -3.70 19.92
C THR A 59 15.22 -2.92 18.70
N ARG A 60 15.78 -3.58 17.69
CA ARG A 60 16.09 -2.95 16.39
C ARG A 60 14.88 -2.85 15.47
N MET A 61 13.78 -3.54 15.77
CA MET A 61 12.53 -3.44 15.03
C MET A 61 11.80 -2.15 15.39
N ASP A 62 12.19 -1.05 14.78
CA ASP A 62 11.54 0.24 14.92
C ASP A 62 10.86 0.69 13.62
N VAL A 63 10.19 1.84 13.67
CA VAL A 63 9.48 2.46 12.56
C VAL A 63 10.47 2.87 11.45
N ARG A 64 11.75 3.11 11.75
CA ARG A 64 12.75 3.40 10.72
C ARG A 64 13.10 2.13 9.94
N ALA A 65 13.25 1.00 10.64
CA ALA A 65 13.41 -0.30 10.02
C ALA A 65 12.16 -0.68 9.20
N ALA A 66 10.96 -0.40 9.73
CA ALA A 66 9.70 -0.60 9.00
C ALA A 66 9.64 0.23 7.71
N LEU A 67 10.02 1.51 7.79
CA LEU A 67 10.10 2.38 6.62
C LEU A 67 11.11 1.83 5.61
N GLY A 68 12.34 1.50 6.05
CA GLY A 68 13.37 0.94 5.17
C GLY A 68 12.90 -0.31 4.44
N ALA A 69 12.33 -1.28 5.16
CA ALA A 69 11.75 -2.49 4.59
C ALA A 69 10.62 -2.17 3.59
N SER A 70 9.76 -1.21 3.92
CA SER A 70 8.66 -0.81 3.02
C SER A 70 9.14 -0.10 1.76
N LEU A 71 10.23 0.68 1.82
CA LEU A 71 10.84 1.30 0.64
C LEU A 71 11.43 0.25 -0.30
N VAL A 72 12.15 -0.75 0.25
CA VAL A 72 12.65 -1.88 -0.53
C VAL A 72 11.48 -2.66 -1.14
N GLY A 73 10.42 -2.92 -0.37
CA GLY A 73 9.26 -3.65 -0.88
C GLY A 73 8.47 -2.86 -1.94
N LEU A 74 8.39 -1.54 -1.84
CA LEU A 74 7.81 -0.69 -2.89
C LEU A 74 8.64 -0.72 -4.18
N LEU A 75 9.98 -0.73 -4.07
CA LEU A 75 10.86 -0.90 -5.23
C LEU A 75 10.64 -2.28 -5.88
N LEU A 76 10.60 -3.35 -5.09
CA LEU A 76 10.31 -4.69 -5.59
C LEU A 76 8.91 -4.79 -6.21
N ALA A 77 7.92 -4.09 -5.64
CA ALA A 77 6.57 -4.01 -6.20
C ALA A 77 6.55 -3.31 -7.57
N ALA A 78 7.30 -2.22 -7.72
CA ALA A 78 7.47 -1.57 -9.02
C ALA A 78 8.07 -2.52 -10.06
N VAL A 79 9.12 -3.26 -9.70
CA VAL A 79 9.74 -4.28 -10.55
C VAL A 79 8.75 -5.38 -10.90
N ALA A 80 8.07 -5.97 -9.91
CA ALA A 80 7.09 -7.03 -10.11
C ALA A 80 5.95 -6.59 -11.05
N GLY A 81 5.45 -5.36 -10.87
CA GLY A 81 4.45 -4.76 -11.74
C GLY A 81 4.94 -4.62 -13.19
N GLY A 82 6.16 -4.12 -13.37
CA GLY A 82 6.77 -3.98 -14.70
C GLY A 82 6.96 -5.32 -15.39
N LEU A 83 7.42 -6.35 -14.66
CA LEU A 83 7.53 -7.71 -15.18
C LEU A 83 6.17 -8.30 -15.57
N ALA A 84 5.12 -8.04 -14.78
CA ALA A 84 3.78 -8.56 -15.05
C ALA A 84 3.12 -7.95 -16.31
N VAL A 85 3.42 -6.70 -16.64
CA VAL A 85 2.85 -6.02 -17.81
C VAL A 85 3.72 -6.16 -19.05
N TRP A 86 5.04 -6.02 -18.89
CA TRP A 86 5.98 -5.86 -20.01
C TRP A 86 6.98 -7.02 -20.13
N GLY A 87 7.11 -7.84 -19.10
CA GLY A 87 8.15 -8.86 -18.99
C GLY A 87 7.66 -10.30 -19.15
N THR A 88 6.37 -10.55 -19.38
CA THR A 88 5.81 -11.92 -19.39
C THR A 88 6.51 -12.85 -20.39
N GLU A 89 6.61 -12.46 -21.65
CA GLU A 89 7.26 -13.25 -22.69
C GLU A 89 8.80 -13.34 -22.51
N PRO A 90 9.54 -12.23 -22.27
CA PRO A 90 10.97 -12.31 -21.97
C PRO A 90 11.33 -13.20 -20.78
N VAL A 91 10.57 -13.08 -19.68
CA VAL A 91 10.81 -13.83 -18.42
C VAL A 91 10.51 -15.31 -18.60
N ALA A 92 9.45 -15.64 -19.35
CA ALA A 92 9.12 -17.02 -19.68
C ALA A 92 10.26 -17.66 -20.50
N LYS A 93 10.74 -16.97 -21.55
CA LYS A 93 11.84 -17.46 -22.40
C LYS A 93 13.18 -17.57 -21.67
N SER A 94 13.40 -16.77 -20.61
CA SER A 94 14.66 -16.79 -19.85
C SER A 94 14.71 -17.84 -18.73
N GLY A 95 13.65 -18.66 -18.55
CA GLY A 95 13.58 -19.62 -17.44
C GLY A 95 13.44 -18.99 -16.05
N LEU A 96 13.00 -17.72 -15.98
CA LEU A 96 12.82 -16.96 -14.74
C LEU A 96 11.34 -16.81 -14.36
N SER A 97 10.47 -17.72 -14.82
CA SER A 97 9.03 -17.71 -14.54
C SER A 97 8.70 -17.79 -13.04
N TRP A 98 9.63 -18.28 -12.21
CA TRP A 98 9.52 -18.29 -10.75
C TRP A 98 9.71 -16.92 -10.09
N LEU A 99 10.28 -15.93 -10.80
CA LEU A 99 10.62 -14.62 -10.23
C LEU A 99 9.37 -13.78 -9.89
N PRO A 100 8.38 -13.59 -10.79
CA PRO A 100 7.15 -12.87 -10.43
C PRO A 100 6.45 -13.42 -9.17
N PRO A 101 6.14 -14.73 -9.04
CA PRO A 101 5.52 -15.25 -7.83
C PRO A 101 6.42 -15.15 -6.59
N LEU A 102 7.75 -15.25 -6.73
CA LEU A 102 8.65 -14.99 -5.61
C LEU A 102 8.48 -13.57 -5.06
N LEU A 103 8.39 -12.58 -5.97
CA LEU A 103 8.21 -11.18 -5.57
C LEU A 103 6.84 -10.94 -4.94
N THR A 104 5.77 -11.40 -5.59
CA THR A 104 4.39 -11.07 -5.20
C THR A 104 3.90 -11.86 -3.99
N VAL A 105 4.23 -13.15 -3.87
CA VAL A 105 3.74 -14.05 -2.82
C VAL A 105 4.68 -14.09 -1.61
N CYS A 106 5.99 -13.88 -1.80
CA CYS A 106 6.97 -14.00 -0.71
C CYS A 106 7.69 -12.69 -0.39
N ALA A 107 8.54 -12.17 -1.27
CA ALA A 107 9.48 -11.11 -0.92
C ALA A 107 8.80 -9.81 -0.46
N ILE A 108 7.82 -9.30 -1.22
CA ILE A 108 7.10 -8.06 -0.88
C ILE A 108 6.23 -8.27 0.38
N PRO A 109 5.43 -9.36 0.51
CA PRO A 109 4.65 -9.61 1.71
C PRO A 109 5.49 -9.82 2.98
N VAL A 110 6.68 -10.43 2.88
CA VAL A 110 7.61 -10.57 4.02
C VAL A 110 8.03 -9.19 4.52
N LEU A 111 8.36 -8.27 3.61
CA LEU A 111 8.75 -6.90 3.97
C LEU A 111 7.58 -6.11 4.59
N ALA A 112 6.37 -6.30 4.04
CA ALA A 112 5.16 -5.70 4.60
C ALA A 112 4.85 -6.23 6.01
N ALA A 113 4.92 -7.56 6.20
CA ALA A 113 4.70 -8.21 7.49
C ALA A 113 5.75 -7.75 8.52
N PHE A 114 7.03 -7.75 8.15
CA PHE A 114 8.11 -7.23 8.99
C PHE A 114 7.85 -5.79 9.42
N GLY A 115 7.48 -4.91 8.48
CA GLY A 115 7.24 -3.51 8.79
C GLY A 115 6.02 -3.29 9.71
N LEU A 116 4.92 -4.03 9.48
CA LEU A 116 3.75 -3.99 10.37
C LEU A 116 4.10 -4.47 11.79
N ILE A 117 4.84 -5.57 11.92
CA ILE A 117 5.28 -6.12 13.20
C ILE A 117 6.24 -5.15 13.91
N ALA A 118 7.17 -4.53 13.19
CA ALA A 118 8.09 -3.53 13.74
C ALA A 118 7.35 -2.28 14.26
N ILE A 119 6.34 -1.80 13.53
CA ILE A 119 5.46 -0.71 13.99
C ILE A 119 4.71 -1.12 15.26
N ALA A 120 4.07 -2.29 15.26
CA ALA A 120 3.32 -2.80 16.40
C ALA A 120 4.22 -2.96 17.64
N ARG A 121 5.43 -3.47 17.46
CA ARG A 121 6.45 -3.59 18.50
C ARG A 121 6.86 -2.23 19.05
N GLN A 122 7.16 -1.24 18.21
CA GLN A 122 7.56 0.09 18.69
C GLN A 122 6.41 0.78 19.46
N ARG A 123 5.16 0.53 19.07
CA ARG A 123 3.97 0.99 19.81
C ARG A 123 3.73 0.24 21.12
N GLY A 124 4.60 -0.72 21.47
CA GLY A 124 4.48 -1.56 22.64
C GLY A 124 3.41 -2.65 22.52
N ILE A 125 2.73 -2.77 21.38
CA ILE A 125 1.63 -3.72 21.20
C ILE A 125 2.13 -5.16 21.33
N VAL A 126 3.32 -5.43 20.78
CA VAL A 126 3.96 -6.75 20.78
C VAL A 126 5.30 -6.67 21.50
N SER A 127 5.59 -7.64 22.38
CA SER A 127 6.89 -7.72 23.04
C SER A 127 8.01 -8.12 22.06
N PRO A 128 9.29 -7.78 22.32
CA PRO A 128 10.39 -8.05 21.39
C PRO A 128 10.50 -9.55 21.00
N PRO A 129 10.39 -10.52 21.92
CA PRO A 129 10.43 -11.94 21.55
C PRO A 129 9.25 -12.38 20.68
N ARG A 130 8.03 -11.92 21.00
CA ARG A 130 6.84 -12.26 20.20
C ARG A 130 6.91 -11.66 18.80
N ALA A 131 7.51 -10.47 18.65
CA ALA A 131 7.74 -9.86 17.36
C ALA A 131 8.67 -10.71 16.48
N ILE A 132 9.79 -11.22 17.05
CA ILE A 132 10.70 -12.11 16.34
C ILE A 132 10.01 -13.42 15.93
N VAL A 133 9.25 -14.04 16.83
CA VAL A 133 8.48 -15.25 16.51
C VAL A 133 7.49 -14.98 15.37
N ALA A 134 6.75 -13.86 15.43
CA ALA A 134 5.82 -13.49 14.38
C ALA A 134 6.52 -13.29 13.02
N VAL A 135 7.67 -12.62 12.99
CA VAL A 135 8.46 -12.45 11.75
C VAL A 135 8.92 -13.78 11.19
N VAL A 136 9.45 -14.67 12.03
CA VAL A 136 9.93 -16.00 11.60
C VAL A 136 8.77 -16.84 11.04
N LEU A 137 7.62 -16.85 11.72
CA LEU A 137 6.44 -17.55 11.26
C LEU A 137 5.90 -16.96 9.95
N SER A 138 5.84 -15.62 9.82
CA SER A 138 5.45 -14.97 8.57
C SER A 138 6.39 -15.31 7.42
N PHE A 139 7.72 -15.28 7.66
CA PHE A 139 8.71 -15.65 6.65
C PHE A 139 8.56 -17.11 6.23
N ALA A 140 8.40 -18.04 7.17
CA ALA A 140 8.21 -19.45 6.87
C ALA A 140 6.90 -19.70 6.10
N ALA A 141 5.79 -19.08 6.53
CA ALA A 141 4.50 -19.21 5.87
C ALA A 141 4.53 -18.71 4.42
N LEU A 142 5.12 -17.54 4.18
CA LEU A 142 5.22 -16.93 2.85
C LEU A 142 6.21 -17.67 1.94
N SER A 143 7.28 -18.24 2.50
CA SER A 143 8.19 -19.12 1.76
C SER A 143 7.48 -20.41 1.33
N LEU A 144 6.73 -21.05 2.23
CA LEU A 144 5.93 -22.22 1.91
C LEU A 144 4.83 -21.89 0.87
N ALA A 145 4.19 -20.73 0.98
CA ALA A 145 3.18 -20.27 0.02
C ALA A 145 3.80 -20.06 -1.38
N PHE A 146 5.01 -19.51 -1.46
CA PHE A 146 5.75 -19.43 -2.72
C PHE A 146 6.04 -20.81 -3.30
N VAL A 147 6.57 -21.75 -2.51
CA VAL A 147 6.81 -23.12 -2.99
C VAL A 147 5.51 -23.80 -3.42
N ALA A 148 4.42 -23.61 -2.68
CA ALA A 148 3.10 -24.11 -3.07
C ALA A 148 2.63 -23.52 -4.40
N SER A 149 2.87 -22.23 -4.66
CA SER A 149 2.54 -21.61 -5.95
C SER A 149 3.30 -22.22 -7.12
N GLN A 150 4.56 -22.63 -6.90
CA GLN A 150 5.37 -23.31 -7.92
C GLN A 150 4.90 -24.76 -8.13
N ALA A 151 4.61 -25.48 -7.03
CA ALA A 151 4.05 -26.83 -7.10
C ALA A 151 2.70 -26.86 -7.84
N TRP A 152 1.86 -25.85 -7.61
CA TRP A 152 0.60 -25.66 -8.33
C TRP A 152 0.83 -25.44 -9.82
N GLY A 153 1.72 -24.52 -10.21
CA GLY A 153 2.04 -24.26 -11.62
C GLY A 153 2.48 -25.52 -12.36
N LEU A 154 3.41 -26.28 -11.77
CA LEU A 154 3.87 -27.55 -12.35
C LEU A 154 2.77 -28.60 -12.45
N ALA A 155 1.84 -28.64 -11.50
CA ALA A 155 0.71 -29.55 -11.55
C ALA A 155 -0.27 -29.21 -12.68
N PHE A 156 -0.42 -27.91 -13.02
CA PHE A 156 -1.19 -27.48 -14.18
C PHE A 156 -0.51 -27.90 -15.48
N ASP A 157 0.79 -27.66 -15.61
CA ASP A 157 1.54 -28.03 -16.82
C ASP A 157 1.44 -29.54 -17.09
N LEU A 158 1.63 -30.38 -16.07
CA LEU A 158 1.48 -31.84 -16.20
C LEU A 158 0.03 -32.26 -16.54
N ALA A 159 -0.96 -31.57 -15.99
CA ALA A 159 -2.37 -31.87 -16.28
C ALA A 159 -2.72 -31.50 -17.73
N ASP A 160 -2.17 -30.42 -18.28
CA ASP A 160 -2.32 -30.01 -19.68
C ASP A 160 -1.67 -31.04 -20.64
N GLU A 161 -0.60 -31.69 -20.21
CA GLU A 161 0.06 -32.80 -20.92
C GLU A 161 -0.67 -34.15 -20.74
N GLY A 162 -1.68 -34.22 -19.88
CA GLY A 162 -2.41 -35.45 -19.56
C GLY A 162 -1.62 -36.42 -18.65
N GLU A 163 -0.58 -35.94 -17.99
CA GLU A 163 0.26 -36.71 -17.09
C GLU A 163 -0.20 -36.63 -15.63
N ALA A 164 0.15 -37.65 -14.84
CA ALA A 164 -0.11 -37.65 -13.42
C ALA A 164 0.86 -36.69 -12.68
N PRO A 165 0.43 -36.02 -11.59
CA PRO A 165 1.32 -35.16 -10.82
C PRO A 165 2.52 -35.94 -10.26
N THR A 166 3.74 -35.47 -10.50
CA THR A 166 4.97 -36.07 -9.97
C THR A 166 5.86 -35.04 -9.26
N GLY A 167 6.84 -35.50 -8.48
CA GLY A 167 7.84 -34.64 -7.83
C GLY A 167 7.22 -33.53 -6.96
N LEU A 168 7.59 -32.28 -7.25
CA LEU A 168 7.07 -31.11 -6.53
C LEU A 168 5.57 -30.91 -6.71
N ALA A 169 5.02 -31.22 -7.90
CA ALA A 169 3.59 -31.10 -8.19
C ALA A 169 2.76 -32.03 -7.29
N ALA A 170 3.21 -33.27 -7.07
CA ALA A 170 2.56 -34.22 -6.18
C ALA A 170 2.54 -33.76 -4.70
N ALA A 171 3.51 -32.94 -4.30
CA ALA A 171 3.62 -32.43 -2.94
C ALA A 171 2.74 -31.18 -2.67
N PHE A 172 2.05 -30.64 -3.68
CA PHE A 172 1.29 -29.39 -3.57
C PHE A 172 0.38 -29.35 -2.34
N ALA A 173 -0.48 -30.35 -2.13
CA ALA A 173 -1.46 -30.33 -1.05
C ALA A 173 -0.80 -30.27 0.34
N ALA A 174 0.28 -31.03 0.56
CA ALA A 174 1.01 -31.05 1.83
C ALA A 174 1.69 -29.69 2.09
N ILE A 175 2.33 -29.11 1.07
CA ILE A 175 3.01 -27.81 1.19
C ILE A 175 1.97 -26.69 1.40
N PHE A 176 0.85 -26.74 0.70
CA PHE A 176 -0.26 -25.79 0.86
C PHE A 176 -0.84 -25.84 2.28
N ILE A 177 -1.11 -27.02 2.82
CA ILE A 177 -1.58 -27.18 4.21
C ILE A 177 -0.53 -26.67 5.20
N ALA A 178 0.75 -26.96 4.99
CA ALA A 178 1.82 -26.44 5.83
C ALA A 178 1.90 -24.89 5.77
N ALA A 179 1.77 -24.30 4.59
CA ALA A 179 1.73 -22.86 4.39
C ALA A 179 0.52 -22.24 5.13
N TRP A 180 -0.65 -22.87 5.02
CA TRP A 180 -1.86 -22.45 5.70
C TRP A 180 -1.69 -22.50 7.22
N LEU A 181 -1.32 -23.63 7.80
CA LEU A 181 -1.18 -23.79 9.24
C LEU A 181 -0.12 -22.84 9.81
N THR A 182 1.01 -22.67 9.12
CA THR A 182 2.06 -21.73 9.53
C THR A 182 1.60 -20.28 9.43
N GLY A 183 0.87 -19.92 8.38
CA GLY A 183 0.26 -18.60 8.21
C GLY A 183 -0.79 -18.30 9.28
N ALA A 184 -1.62 -19.28 9.62
CA ALA A 184 -2.59 -19.19 10.69
C ALA A 184 -1.89 -18.96 12.04
N ALA A 185 -0.80 -19.68 12.32
CA ALA A 185 0.01 -19.47 13.51
C ALA A 185 0.65 -18.08 13.55
N ALA A 186 1.14 -17.55 12.42
CA ALA A 186 1.70 -16.21 12.34
C ALA A 186 0.66 -15.12 12.67
N ILE A 187 -0.53 -15.21 12.06
CA ILE A 187 -1.64 -14.29 12.29
C ILE A 187 -2.14 -14.40 13.74
N ALA A 188 -2.29 -15.63 14.26
CA ALA A 188 -2.73 -15.87 15.63
C ALA A 188 -1.72 -15.34 16.66
N ALA A 189 -0.41 -15.51 16.42
CA ALA A 189 0.64 -14.97 17.30
C ALA A 189 0.59 -13.43 17.37
N PHE A 190 0.33 -12.78 16.24
CA PHE A 190 0.19 -11.33 16.18
C PHE A 190 -1.10 -10.85 16.85
N LEU A 191 -2.26 -11.43 16.47
CA LEU A 191 -3.56 -11.03 16.99
C LEU A 191 -3.72 -11.35 18.49
N GLY A 192 -3.18 -12.48 18.94
CA GLY A 192 -3.14 -12.84 20.36
C GLY A 192 -2.35 -11.83 21.20
N ALA A 193 -1.27 -11.25 20.65
CA ALA A 193 -0.55 -10.18 21.32
C ALA A 193 -1.36 -8.88 21.41
N VAL A 194 -2.16 -8.56 20.39
CA VAL A 194 -3.08 -7.41 20.40
C VAL A 194 -4.19 -7.63 21.44
N LEU A 195 -4.84 -8.80 21.43
CA LEU A 195 -5.95 -9.13 22.34
C LEU A 195 -5.52 -9.24 23.80
N ALA A 196 -4.30 -9.72 24.07
CA ALA A 196 -3.77 -9.77 25.43
C ALA A 196 -3.62 -8.37 26.05
N ARG A 197 -3.46 -7.32 25.23
CA ARG A 197 -3.40 -5.93 25.72
C ARG A 197 -4.75 -5.30 25.99
N SER A 198 -5.84 -5.84 25.43
CA SER A 198 -7.20 -5.35 25.65
C SER A 198 -7.86 -5.96 26.89
N GLY A 199 -7.11 -6.69 27.73
CA GLY A 199 -7.63 -7.29 28.97
C GLY A 199 -8.44 -8.57 28.76
N VAL A 200 -8.42 -9.16 27.56
CA VAL A 200 -9.13 -10.39 27.24
C VAL A 200 -8.44 -11.59 27.92
N PRO A 201 -9.19 -12.52 28.55
CA PRO A 201 -8.60 -13.73 29.13
C PRO A 201 -7.76 -14.51 28.11
N VAL A 202 -6.56 -14.95 28.53
CA VAL A 202 -5.56 -15.55 27.62
C VAL A 202 -6.12 -16.73 26.83
N GLY A 203 -6.89 -17.62 27.47
CA GLY A 203 -7.49 -18.77 26.80
C GLY A 203 -8.46 -18.37 25.68
N PHE A 204 -9.35 -17.40 25.95
CA PHE A 204 -10.29 -16.91 24.95
C PHE A 204 -9.58 -16.14 23.82
N ALA A 205 -8.59 -15.30 24.17
CA ALA A 205 -7.78 -14.60 23.18
C ALA A 205 -7.04 -15.55 22.24
N LEU A 206 -6.51 -16.66 22.75
CA LEU A 206 -5.85 -17.69 21.94
C LEU A 206 -6.82 -18.39 20.99
N VAL A 207 -8.03 -18.77 21.47
CA VAL A 207 -9.05 -19.42 20.63
C VAL A 207 -9.50 -18.48 19.51
N VAL A 208 -9.85 -17.22 19.84
CA VAL A 208 -10.25 -16.21 18.84
C VAL A 208 -9.11 -15.97 17.84
N ALA A 209 -7.88 -15.80 18.32
CA ALA A 209 -6.74 -15.59 17.44
C ALA A 209 -6.46 -16.77 16.51
N ALA A 210 -6.61 -18.01 17.02
CA ALA A 210 -6.46 -19.23 16.23
C ALA A 210 -7.55 -19.36 15.15
N VAL A 211 -8.83 -19.12 15.50
CA VAL A 211 -9.95 -19.16 14.55
C VAL A 211 -9.79 -18.08 13.48
N CYS A 212 -9.50 -16.84 13.88
CA CYS A 212 -9.25 -15.76 12.94
C CYS A 212 -8.04 -16.06 12.04
N GLY A 213 -6.97 -16.61 12.60
CA GLY A 213 -5.78 -17.01 11.84
C GLY A 213 -6.09 -18.10 10.81
N ALA A 214 -6.82 -19.14 11.20
CA ALA A 214 -7.21 -20.23 10.32
C ALA A 214 -8.07 -19.76 9.14
N ILE A 215 -8.96 -18.79 9.35
CA ILE A 215 -9.82 -18.22 8.29
C ILE A 215 -9.04 -17.21 7.43
N ALA A 216 -8.27 -16.32 8.05
CA ALA A 216 -7.60 -15.23 7.36
C ALA A 216 -6.41 -15.69 6.50
N ALA A 217 -5.67 -16.72 6.94
CA ALA A 217 -4.48 -17.21 6.24
C ALA A 217 -4.74 -17.59 4.76
N PRO A 218 -5.74 -18.42 4.40
CA PRO A 218 -6.00 -18.77 3.01
C PRO A 218 -6.50 -17.56 2.20
N VAL A 219 -7.34 -16.69 2.79
CA VAL A 219 -7.83 -15.48 2.13
C VAL A 219 -6.67 -14.55 1.79
N VAL A 220 -5.75 -14.32 2.73
CA VAL A 220 -4.53 -13.54 2.51
C VAL A 220 -3.67 -14.23 1.45
N GLY A 221 -3.38 -15.53 1.59
CA GLY A 221 -2.55 -16.29 0.65
C GLY A 221 -3.02 -16.20 -0.80
N VAL A 222 -4.31 -16.41 -1.04
CA VAL A 222 -4.92 -16.27 -2.39
C VAL A 222 -4.87 -14.83 -2.88
N SER A 223 -5.13 -13.85 -2.01
CA SER A 223 -5.09 -12.42 -2.38
C SER A 223 -3.69 -11.99 -2.84
N LEU A 224 -2.63 -12.58 -2.30
CA LEU A 224 -1.23 -12.28 -2.66
C LEU A 224 -0.83 -12.73 -4.07
N LEU A 225 -1.65 -13.54 -4.74
CA LEU A 225 -1.46 -13.86 -6.15
C LEU A 225 -1.59 -12.60 -7.03
N SER A 226 -2.34 -11.59 -6.57
CA SER A 226 -2.41 -10.29 -7.23
C SER A 226 -1.24 -9.39 -6.77
N PRO A 227 -0.39 -8.88 -7.69
CA PRO A 227 0.67 -7.92 -7.37
C PRO A 227 0.16 -6.67 -6.64
N THR A 228 -1.10 -6.31 -6.89
CA THR A 228 -1.78 -5.14 -6.32
C THR A 228 -1.87 -5.23 -4.80
N VAL A 229 -2.22 -6.40 -4.27
CA VAL A 229 -2.44 -6.58 -2.82
C VAL A 229 -1.13 -6.39 -2.07
N SER A 230 -0.04 -7.00 -2.55
CA SER A 230 1.30 -6.87 -1.97
C SER A 230 1.80 -5.42 -2.03
N THR A 231 1.50 -4.71 -3.12
CA THR A 231 1.84 -3.29 -3.30
C THR A 231 1.06 -2.41 -2.32
N ILE A 232 -0.24 -2.62 -2.16
CA ILE A 232 -1.08 -1.88 -1.22
C ILE A 232 -0.61 -2.12 0.22
N ALA A 233 -0.31 -3.37 0.58
CA ALA A 233 0.15 -3.72 1.92
C ALA A 233 1.44 -2.97 2.28
N VAL A 234 2.45 -3.01 1.40
CA VAL A 234 3.73 -2.33 1.65
C VAL A 234 3.61 -0.79 1.58
N ALA A 235 2.76 -0.27 0.69
CA ALA A 235 2.42 1.14 0.64
C ALA A 235 1.80 1.64 1.95
N GLY A 236 0.86 0.88 2.51
CA GLY A 236 0.23 1.17 3.79
C GLY A 236 1.24 1.26 4.92
N VAL A 237 2.18 0.32 4.98
CA VAL A 237 3.29 0.31 5.96
C VAL A 237 4.21 1.53 5.79
N ALA A 238 4.55 1.91 4.55
CA ALA A 238 5.38 3.09 4.29
C ALA A 238 4.71 4.39 4.75
N VAL A 239 3.43 4.57 4.37
CA VAL A 239 2.63 5.75 4.76
C VAL A 239 2.44 5.81 6.26
N LEU A 240 2.13 4.68 6.90
CA LEU A 240 2.01 4.60 8.35
C LEU A 240 3.34 4.95 9.03
N SER A 241 4.47 4.38 8.55
CA SER A 241 5.79 4.67 9.11
C SER A 241 6.14 6.16 9.04
N LEU A 242 5.88 6.79 7.90
CA LEU A 242 6.07 8.24 7.73
C LEU A 242 5.21 9.07 8.70
N ALA A 243 3.96 8.66 8.92
CA ALA A 243 3.08 9.33 9.88
C ALA A 243 3.58 9.19 11.33
N LEU A 244 4.26 8.08 11.65
CA LEU A 244 4.82 7.79 12.96
C LEU A 244 6.17 8.48 13.22
N LEU A 245 6.97 8.75 12.20
CA LEU A 245 8.25 9.49 12.30
C LEU A 245 8.08 11.00 12.46
N ARG A 246 6.88 11.46 12.81
CA ARG A 246 6.55 12.87 12.95
C ARG A 246 7.50 13.54 13.97
N PRO A 247 8.25 14.59 13.58
CA PRO A 247 8.88 15.46 14.55
C PRO A 247 7.79 16.06 15.44
N ARG A 248 7.96 15.96 16.76
CA ARG A 248 7.09 16.59 17.76
C ARG A 248 7.30 18.10 17.67
N ARG A 249 6.75 18.74 16.64
CA ARG A 249 6.62 20.20 16.60
C ARG A 249 5.45 20.53 17.52
N ASP A 250 5.75 21.33 18.54
CA ASP A 250 4.78 22.00 19.40
C ASP A 250 3.62 22.48 18.54
N ALA A 251 2.42 22.15 18.99
CA ALA A 251 1.19 22.51 18.32
C ALA A 251 1.03 24.03 18.36
N ALA A 252 1.70 24.75 17.46
CA ALA A 252 1.19 26.04 17.02
C ALA A 252 -0.19 25.74 16.42
N PRO A 253 -1.28 26.33 16.94
CA PRO A 253 -2.59 26.13 16.38
C PRO A 253 -2.57 26.76 15.00
N VAL A 254 -2.42 25.95 13.96
CA VAL A 254 -2.69 26.40 12.60
C VAL A 254 -4.19 26.62 12.54
N SER A 255 -4.62 27.82 12.92
CA SER A 255 -5.91 28.38 12.53
C SER A 255 -5.91 28.49 11.02
N SER A 256 -6.19 27.37 10.36
CA SER A 256 -6.49 27.34 8.94
C SER A 256 -7.97 27.62 8.80
N ALA A 257 -8.34 28.87 9.10
CA ALA A 257 -9.59 29.41 8.57
C ALA A 257 -9.46 29.36 7.04
N THR A 258 -9.94 28.28 6.43
CA THR A 258 -10.03 28.18 4.97
C THR A 258 -10.90 29.33 4.50
N ALA A 259 -10.31 30.26 3.75
CA ALA A 259 -11.07 31.34 3.14
C ALA A 259 -12.27 30.76 2.37
N PRO A 260 -13.47 31.33 2.54
CA PRO A 260 -14.65 30.88 1.81
C PRO A 260 -14.40 31.01 0.30
N VAL A 261 -14.73 29.98 -0.45
CA VAL A 261 -14.56 29.98 -1.91
C VAL A 261 -15.65 30.86 -2.54
N PRO A 262 -15.32 31.79 -3.45
CA PRO A 262 -16.31 32.62 -4.11
C PRO A 262 -17.37 31.79 -4.85
N VAL A 263 -18.64 32.22 -4.78
CA VAL A 263 -19.76 31.53 -5.44
C VAL A 263 -19.54 31.40 -6.95
N ARG A 264 -18.95 32.42 -7.60
CA ARG A 264 -18.59 32.38 -9.03
C ARG A 264 -17.63 31.22 -9.35
N THR A 265 -16.63 30.99 -8.50
CA THR A 265 -15.67 29.89 -8.62
C THR A 265 -16.37 28.53 -8.46
N LEU A 266 -17.29 28.41 -7.51
CA LEU A 266 -18.08 27.18 -7.33
C LEU A 266 -19.01 26.91 -8.51
N ARG A 267 -19.62 27.95 -9.10
CA ARG A 267 -20.45 27.83 -10.32
C ARG A 267 -19.61 27.38 -11.52
N LEU A 268 -18.43 27.96 -11.71
CA LEU A 268 -17.51 27.55 -12.78
C LEU A 268 -17.08 26.10 -12.60
N ALA A 269 -16.65 25.71 -11.40
CA ALA A 269 -16.28 24.33 -11.09
C ALA A 269 -17.43 23.34 -11.31
N ARG A 270 -18.66 23.73 -10.96
CA ARG A 270 -19.86 22.93 -11.23
C ARG A 270 -20.14 22.82 -12.73
N GLY A 271 -20.02 23.90 -13.50
CA GLY A 271 -20.18 23.87 -14.95
C GLY A 271 -19.20 22.92 -15.63
N LEU A 272 -17.93 22.98 -15.23
CA LEU A 272 -16.89 22.06 -15.69
C LEU A 272 -17.20 20.59 -15.32
N ALA A 273 -17.69 20.34 -14.10
CA ALA A 273 -18.11 19.00 -13.70
C ALA A 273 -19.33 18.50 -14.50
N ILE A 274 -20.29 19.36 -14.83
CA ILE A 274 -21.45 18.99 -15.66
C ILE A 274 -21.01 18.65 -17.08
N ILE A 275 -20.08 19.42 -17.67
CA ILE A 275 -19.50 19.12 -18.99
C ILE A 275 -18.83 17.74 -18.97
N GLY A 276 -18.03 17.47 -17.93
CA GLY A 276 -17.39 16.15 -17.78
C GLY A 276 -18.38 15.00 -17.59
N LEU A 277 -19.47 15.23 -16.84
CA LEU A 277 -20.54 14.25 -16.66
C LEU A 277 -21.26 13.95 -17.98
N ALA A 278 -21.66 15.00 -18.71
CA ALA A 278 -22.35 14.87 -19.99
C ALA A 278 -21.47 14.15 -21.02
N GLY A 279 -20.20 14.55 -21.14
CA GLY A 279 -19.25 13.90 -22.03
C GLY A 279 -19.00 12.43 -21.66
N GLY A 280 -18.85 12.12 -20.37
CA GLY A 280 -18.68 10.75 -19.89
C GLY A 280 -19.89 9.86 -20.16
N LEU A 281 -21.11 10.35 -19.91
CA LEU A 281 -22.34 9.60 -20.21
C LEU A 281 -22.53 9.40 -21.72
N LEU A 282 -22.22 10.41 -22.52
CA LEU A 282 -22.28 10.31 -23.99
C LEU A 282 -21.26 9.30 -24.52
N GLY A 283 -20.03 9.30 -23.99
CA GLY A 283 -19.02 8.31 -24.33
C GLY A 283 -19.43 6.88 -23.95
N ILE A 284 -20.02 6.67 -22.77
CA ILE A 284 -20.58 5.35 -22.37
C ILE A 284 -21.72 4.93 -23.30
N ALA A 285 -22.66 5.82 -23.59
CA ALA A 285 -23.78 5.51 -24.48
C ALA A 285 -23.29 5.14 -25.89
N TYR A 286 -22.29 5.87 -26.41
CA TYR A 286 -21.65 5.56 -27.70
C TYR A 286 -20.91 4.23 -27.65
N ALA A 287 -20.18 3.93 -26.58
CA ALA A 287 -19.47 2.67 -26.42
C ALA A 287 -20.39 1.45 -26.53
N VAL A 288 -21.59 1.56 -25.94
CA VAL A 288 -22.56 0.45 -25.87
C VAL A 288 -23.42 0.35 -27.13
N THR A 289 -23.81 1.48 -27.71
CA THR A 289 -24.83 1.51 -28.79
C THR A 289 -24.29 1.93 -30.15
N GLY A 290 -23.10 2.53 -30.21
CA GLY A 290 -22.58 3.24 -31.38
C GLY A 290 -22.51 2.40 -32.65
N ALA A 291 -22.20 1.10 -32.53
CA ALA A 291 -22.12 0.18 -33.67
C ALA A 291 -23.46 -0.01 -34.41
N SER A 292 -24.59 0.27 -33.76
CA SER A 292 -25.92 0.09 -34.35
C SER A 292 -26.40 1.28 -35.18
N TRP A 293 -25.79 2.45 -35.03
CA TRP A 293 -26.29 3.69 -35.63
C TRP A 293 -25.23 4.66 -36.14
N SER A 294 -23.96 4.52 -35.71
CA SER A 294 -22.89 5.43 -36.11
C SER A 294 -22.19 4.93 -37.38
N PRO A 295 -22.11 5.75 -38.44
CA PRO A 295 -21.34 5.40 -39.64
C PRO A 295 -19.84 5.22 -39.39
N GLY A 296 -19.33 5.75 -38.27
CA GLY A 296 -17.91 5.71 -37.90
C GLY A 296 -17.51 4.54 -37.01
N ALA A 297 -18.41 3.60 -36.69
CA ALA A 297 -18.07 2.39 -35.95
C ALA A 297 -18.57 1.18 -36.73
N THR A 298 -17.66 0.44 -37.34
CA THR A 298 -17.99 -0.72 -38.17
C THR A 298 -18.39 -1.94 -37.33
N ASP A 299 -17.91 -2.00 -36.09
CA ASP A 299 -18.28 -3.01 -35.10
C ASP A 299 -18.39 -2.44 -33.67
N GLY A 300 -18.75 -3.33 -32.73
CA GLY A 300 -18.85 -2.99 -31.30
C GLY A 300 -17.50 -2.63 -30.65
N THR A 301 -16.39 -3.14 -31.18
CA THR A 301 -15.04 -2.89 -30.66
C THR A 301 -14.60 -1.46 -30.95
N GLU A 302 -14.80 -1.00 -32.18
CA GLU A 302 -14.56 0.37 -32.61
C GLU A 302 -15.49 1.34 -31.89
N ALA A 303 -16.78 1.00 -31.75
CA ALA A 303 -17.73 1.79 -30.98
C ALA A 303 -17.24 1.96 -29.53
N MET A 304 -16.82 0.87 -28.89
CA MET A 304 -16.26 0.87 -27.54
C MET A 304 -15.01 1.73 -27.43
N ALA A 305 -14.07 1.61 -28.37
CA ALA A 305 -12.84 2.42 -28.38
C ALA A 305 -13.13 3.92 -28.48
N HIS A 306 -14.00 4.33 -29.41
CA HIS A 306 -14.43 5.72 -29.55
C HIS A 306 -15.13 6.23 -28.28
N GLY A 307 -16.01 5.43 -27.70
CA GLY A 307 -16.69 5.79 -26.45
C GLY A 307 -15.75 5.93 -25.25
N ILE A 308 -14.73 5.07 -25.14
CA ILE A 308 -13.66 5.21 -24.14
C ILE A 308 -12.89 6.51 -24.35
N THR A 309 -12.49 6.82 -25.59
CA THR A 309 -11.77 8.05 -25.95
C THR A 309 -12.55 9.29 -25.52
N VAL A 310 -13.84 9.37 -25.86
CA VAL A 310 -14.71 10.49 -25.46
C VAL A 310 -14.82 10.59 -23.94
N SER A 311 -15.04 9.46 -23.25
CA SER A 311 -15.22 9.42 -21.80
C SER A 311 -13.95 9.87 -21.04
N VAL A 312 -12.78 9.44 -21.52
CA VAL A 312 -11.48 9.80 -20.92
C VAL A 312 -11.19 11.29 -21.10
N LEU A 313 -11.42 11.85 -22.30
CA LEU A 313 -11.23 13.28 -22.56
C LEU A 313 -12.22 14.15 -21.76
N ALA A 314 -13.43 13.65 -21.50
CA ALA A 314 -14.40 14.30 -20.62
C ALA A 314 -13.91 14.42 -19.16
N GLY A 315 -12.86 13.69 -18.76
CA GLY A 315 -12.20 13.84 -17.46
C GLY A 315 -11.39 15.15 -17.32
N ILE A 316 -10.97 15.79 -18.43
CA ILE A 316 -10.15 17.00 -18.39
C ILE A 316 -10.91 18.20 -17.77
N PRO A 317 -12.16 18.51 -18.15
CA PRO A 317 -12.97 19.51 -17.47
C PRO A 317 -13.08 19.27 -15.94
N LEU A 318 -13.23 18.01 -15.52
CA LEU A 318 -13.30 17.65 -14.10
C LEU A 318 -12.00 17.99 -13.34
N LEU A 319 -10.85 17.73 -13.95
CA LEU A 319 -9.55 18.15 -13.40
C LEU A 319 -9.46 19.69 -13.31
N GLY A 320 -9.98 20.41 -14.31
CA GLY A 320 -10.10 21.86 -14.28
C GLY A 320 -10.95 22.37 -13.11
N ALA A 321 -12.07 21.72 -12.80
CA ALA A 321 -12.90 22.05 -11.64
C ALA A 321 -12.11 21.96 -10.32
N PHE A 322 -11.28 20.92 -10.19
CA PHE A 322 -10.41 20.74 -9.02
C PHE A 322 -9.37 21.86 -8.89
N VAL A 323 -8.71 22.23 -10.00
CA VAL A 323 -7.70 23.31 -10.02
C VAL A 323 -8.34 24.65 -9.66
N VAL A 324 -9.51 24.97 -10.21
CA VAL A 324 -10.24 26.22 -9.96
C VAL A 324 -10.60 26.37 -8.48
N VAL A 325 -11.15 25.32 -7.86
CA VAL A 325 -11.50 25.34 -6.43
C VAL A 325 -10.24 25.34 -5.55
N GLY A 326 -9.23 24.54 -5.90
CA GLY A 326 -7.97 24.46 -5.16
C GLY A 326 -7.23 25.79 -5.13
N SER A 327 -7.18 26.48 -6.28
CA SER A 327 -6.50 27.76 -6.45
C SER A 327 -7.19 28.87 -5.65
N ALA A 328 -8.52 28.86 -5.61
CA ALA A 328 -9.28 29.81 -4.80
C ALA A 328 -9.09 29.62 -3.29
N ARG A 329 -8.79 28.39 -2.82
CA ARG A 329 -8.60 28.11 -1.39
C ARG A 329 -7.17 28.33 -0.90
N ARG A 330 -6.17 28.12 -1.76
CA ARG A 330 -4.76 27.99 -1.36
C ARG A 330 -3.80 28.80 -2.23
N GLY A 331 -4.32 29.65 -3.12
CA GLY A 331 -3.53 30.41 -4.09
C GLY A 331 -3.06 29.56 -5.27
N THR A 332 -2.33 30.18 -6.19
CA THR A 332 -1.79 29.53 -7.40
C THR A 332 -0.40 28.96 -7.13
N SER A 333 -0.34 27.72 -6.62
CA SER A 333 0.92 26.99 -6.39
C SER A 333 1.05 25.81 -7.36
N ALA A 334 2.28 25.50 -7.77
CA ALA A 334 2.60 24.33 -8.61
C ALA A 334 2.05 23.01 -8.07
N VAL A 335 1.88 22.89 -6.75
CA VAL A 335 1.27 21.72 -6.11
C VAL A 335 -0.23 21.54 -6.44
N ILE A 336 -0.91 22.62 -6.82
CA ILE A 336 -2.35 22.62 -7.11
C ILE A 336 -2.63 22.33 -8.59
N TRP A 337 -1.82 22.87 -9.51
CA TRP A 337 -2.01 22.69 -10.96
C TRP A 337 -1.12 21.63 -11.59
N GLY A 338 0.07 21.35 -11.03
CA GLY A 338 1.03 20.39 -11.57
C GLY A 338 0.48 18.96 -11.68
N PRO A 339 -0.01 18.32 -10.59
CA PRO A 339 -0.56 16.97 -10.69
C PRO A 339 -1.79 16.85 -11.62
N PRO A 340 -2.79 17.76 -11.57
CA PRO A 340 -3.89 17.73 -12.53
C PRO A 340 -3.46 17.93 -13.99
N ALA A 341 -2.44 18.75 -14.26
CA ALA A 341 -1.92 18.93 -15.62
C ALA A 341 -1.26 17.65 -16.15
N LEU A 342 -0.46 16.96 -15.33
CA LEU A 342 0.10 15.66 -15.70
C LEU A 342 -0.99 14.59 -15.87
N LEU A 343 -2.04 14.59 -15.03
CA LEU A 343 -3.18 13.70 -15.22
C LEU A 343 -3.94 14.02 -16.52
N ALA A 344 -4.13 15.29 -16.87
CA ALA A 344 -4.76 15.66 -18.14
C ALA A 344 -3.94 15.16 -19.34
N ALA A 345 -2.60 15.31 -19.29
CA ALA A 345 -1.71 14.76 -20.31
C ALA A 345 -1.76 13.22 -20.37
N SER A 346 -1.89 12.54 -19.21
CA SER A 346 -2.12 11.10 -19.13
C SER A 346 -3.44 10.69 -19.80
N LEU A 347 -4.54 11.42 -19.57
CA LEU A 347 -5.82 11.17 -20.24
C LEU A 347 -5.72 11.37 -21.76
N CYS A 348 -5.01 12.40 -22.23
CA CYS A 348 -4.75 12.59 -23.66
C CYS A 348 -3.93 11.43 -24.26
N ALA A 349 -2.94 10.91 -23.54
CA ALA A 349 -2.16 9.76 -23.99
C ALA A 349 -3.02 8.47 -24.06
N ILE A 350 -3.97 8.27 -23.13
CA ILE A 350 -4.94 7.17 -23.23
C ILE A 350 -5.81 7.36 -24.47
N ALA A 351 -6.38 8.54 -24.68
CA ALA A 351 -7.20 8.85 -25.85
C ALA A 351 -6.43 8.58 -27.16
N ALA A 352 -5.16 8.98 -27.24
CA ALA A 352 -4.29 8.71 -28.38
C ALA A 352 -4.04 7.20 -28.58
N ALA A 353 -3.88 6.43 -27.50
CA ALA A 353 -3.73 4.98 -27.60
C ALA A 353 -4.95 4.34 -28.26
N TYR A 354 -6.15 4.72 -27.82
CA TYR A 354 -7.41 4.12 -28.29
C TYR A 354 -7.78 4.45 -29.74
N VAL A 355 -7.10 5.39 -30.39
CA VAL A 355 -7.18 5.58 -31.86
C VAL A 355 -6.67 4.35 -32.62
N HIS A 356 -5.74 3.60 -32.02
CA HIS A 356 -5.15 2.40 -32.62
C HIS A 356 -5.76 1.10 -32.10
N ALA A 357 -6.86 1.17 -31.34
CA ALA A 357 -7.57 0.00 -30.88
C ALA A 357 -8.12 -0.81 -32.08
N PRO A 358 -8.17 -2.16 -31.99
CA PRO A 358 -7.82 -2.99 -30.83
C PRO A 358 -6.36 -3.46 -30.80
N SER A 359 -5.47 -2.89 -31.63
CA SER A 359 -4.09 -3.36 -31.76
C SER A 359 -3.24 -3.01 -30.53
N TRP A 360 -3.05 -3.99 -29.62
CA TRP A 360 -2.25 -3.79 -28.41
C TRP A 360 -0.85 -3.24 -28.70
N SER A 361 -0.16 -3.76 -29.72
CA SER A 361 1.20 -3.32 -30.06
C SER A 361 1.27 -1.84 -30.45
N ALA A 362 0.22 -1.30 -31.07
CA ALA A 362 0.11 0.10 -31.42
C ALA A 362 -0.39 0.97 -30.26
N MET A 363 -1.25 0.44 -29.39
CA MET A 363 -1.76 1.13 -28.20
C MET A 363 -0.71 1.25 -27.08
N ALA A 364 0.10 0.21 -26.90
CA ALA A 364 0.97 0.02 -25.74
C ALA A 364 1.94 1.20 -25.46
N PRO A 365 2.60 1.82 -26.46
CA PRO A 365 3.50 2.95 -26.19
C PRO A 365 2.77 4.14 -25.56
N ALA A 366 1.59 4.50 -26.08
CA ALA A 366 0.81 5.61 -25.57
C ALA A 366 0.20 5.29 -24.18
N LEU A 367 -0.18 4.04 -23.93
CA LEU A 367 -0.57 3.57 -22.59
C LEU A 367 0.59 3.62 -21.59
N ALA A 368 1.82 3.30 -22.01
CA ALA A 368 3.01 3.41 -21.17
C ALA A 368 3.32 4.89 -20.82
N VAL A 369 3.22 5.79 -21.79
CA VAL A 369 3.35 7.25 -21.56
C VAL A 369 2.27 7.73 -20.58
N SER A 370 1.02 7.31 -20.78
CA SER A 370 -0.06 7.63 -19.84
C SER A 370 0.25 7.15 -18.42
N ALA A 371 0.66 5.89 -18.27
CA ALA A 371 0.97 5.30 -16.97
C ALA A 371 2.11 6.06 -16.27
N ALA A 372 3.16 6.44 -17.01
CA ALA A 372 4.26 7.25 -16.50
C ALA A 372 3.80 8.65 -16.05
N LEU A 373 2.97 9.34 -16.85
CA LEU A 373 2.42 10.66 -16.51
C LEU A 373 1.49 10.60 -15.29
N GLY A 374 0.61 9.59 -15.22
CA GLY A 374 -0.26 9.37 -14.07
C GLY A 374 0.52 9.01 -12.80
N GLY A 375 1.58 8.20 -12.93
CA GLY A 375 2.50 7.89 -11.84
C GLY A 375 3.26 9.12 -11.34
N ALA A 376 3.76 9.96 -12.24
CA ALA A 376 4.40 11.23 -11.90
C ALA A 376 3.44 12.20 -11.21
N ALA A 377 2.18 12.27 -11.67
CA ALA A 377 1.15 13.07 -11.02
C ALA A 377 0.87 12.58 -9.60
N LEU A 378 0.73 11.27 -9.40
CA LEU A 378 0.52 10.65 -8.09
C LEU A 378 1.72 10.92 -7.16
N ALA A 379 2.95 10.74 -7.65
CA ALA A 379 4.17 11.01 -6.90
C ALA A 379 4.26 12.48 -6.47
N TRP A 380 4.00 13.42 -7.38
CA TRP A 380 4.03 14.85 -7.05
C TRP A 380 2.96 15.18 -6.00
N TRP A 381 1.73 14.70 -6.19
CA TRP A 381 0.62 14.93 -5.27
C TRP A 381 0.89 14.37 -3.87
N LEU A 382 1.44 13.16 -3.78
CA LEU A 382 1.80 12.52 -2.52
C LEU A 382 3.00 13.21 -1.86
N ALA A 383 4.03 13.57 -2.61
CA ALA A 383 5.22 14.25 -2.08
C ALA A 383 4.86 15.58 -1.40
N ALA A 384 3.81 16.26 -1.88
CA ALA A 384 3.32 17.49 -1.26
C ALA A 384 2.46 17.27 0.01
N ARG A 385 1.87 16.08 0.20
CA ARG A 385 0.84 15.84 1.24
C ARG A 385 1.26 14.88 2.33
N LEU A 386 2.11 13.91 1.99
CA LEU A 386 2.72 13.03 2.95
C LEU A 386 3.51 13.87 3.98
N ARG A 387 3.62 13.33 5.18
CA ARG A 387 4.28 13.96 6.32
C ARG A 387 5.56 13.18 6.65
N GLY A 388 6.45 13.79 7.43
CA GLY A 388 7.72 13.17 7.82
C GLY A 388 8.94 13.81 7.14
N PRO A 389 10.12 13.18 7.25
CA PRO A 389 11.36 13.70 6.67
C PRO A 389 11.24 13.89 5.15
N ALA A 390 11.76 15.01 4.63
CA ALA A 390 11.58 15.40 3.23
C ALA A 390 12.05 14.32 2.25
N VAL A 391 13.26 13.79 2.44
CA VAL A 391 13.83 12.73 1.60
C VAL A 391 12.96 11.48 1.63
N ALA A 392 12.64 10.98 2.82
CA ALA A 392 11.81 9.78 2.99
C ALA A 392 10.46 9.92 2.29
N ARG A 393 9.82 11.07 2.44
CA ARG A 393 8.55 11.40 1.79
C ARG A 393 8.66 11.41 0.26
N ILE A 394 9.67 12.07 -0.29
CA ILE A 394 9.87 12.17 -1.75
C ILE A 394 10.12 10.78 -2.32
N VAL A 395 10.98 9.99 -1.67
CA VAL A 395 11.27 8.60 -2.09
C VAL A 395 10.02 7.73 -2.02
N THR A 396 9.27 7.75 -0.91
CA THR A 396 8.01 7.00 -0.80
C THR A 396 7.02 7.42 -1.90
N ALA A 397 6.86 8.72 -2.14
CA ALA A 397 5.96 9.21 -3.16
C ALA A 397 6.40 8.80 -4.58
N ALA A 398 7.70 8.88 -4.88
CA ALA A 398 8.26 8.45 -6.16
C ALA A 398 8.05 6.94 -6.40
N LEU A 399 8.31 6.11 -5.39
CA LEU A 399 8.10 4.67 -5.49
C LEU A 399 6.62 4.28 -5.62
N LEU A 400 5.71 5.00 -4.95
CA LEU A 400 4.27 4.81 -5.13
C LEU A 400 3.81 5.21 -6.53
N GLY A 401 4.33 6.32 -7.07
CA GLY A 401 4.11 6.72 -8.45
C GLY A 401 4.66 5.71 -9.45
N LEU A 402 5.83 5.15 -9.18
CA LEU A 402 6.45 4.11 -10.01
C LEU A 402 5.64 2.81 -9.98
N GLY A 403 5.17 2.37 -8.80
CA GLY A 403 4.30 1.21 -8.68
C GLY A 403 2.93 1.40 -9.37
N TYR A 404 2.41 2.63 -9.37
CA TYR A 404 1.25 2.96 -10.21
C TYR A 404 1.60 2.83 -11.69
N ALA A 405 2.70 3.44 -12.14
CA ALA A 405 3.09 3.45 -13.55
C ALA A 405 3.40 2.04 -14.10
N SER A 406 3.99 1.16 -13.27
CA SER A 406 4.44 -0.14 -13.72
C SER A 406 3.33 -1.18 -13.88
N PHE A 407 2.20 -1.02 -13.18
CA PHE A 407 1.12 -2.01 -13.18
C PHE A 407 -0.28 -1.38 -13.30
N LEU A 408 -0.62 -0.48 -12.39
CA LEU A 408 -1.98 0.05 -12.27
C LEU A 408 -2.34 0.97 -13.44
N GLY A 409 -1.39 1.73 -13.98
CA GLY A 409 -1.63 2.69 -15.04
C GLY A 409 -2.07 2.05 -16.36
N THR A 410 -1.57 0.86 -16.69
CA THR A 410 -1.94 0.14 -17.92
C THR A 410 -3.21 -0.69 -17.75
N MET A 411 -3.41 -1.31 -16.58
CA MET A 411 -4.60 -2.13 -16.28
C MET A 411 -5.85 -1.30 -15.96
N LEU A 412 -5.69 -0.15 -15.28
CA LEU A 412 -6.82 0.71 -14.90
C LEU A 412 -7.15 1.77 -15.95
N ALA A 413 -6.28 2.04 -16.94
CA ALA A 413 -6.54 3.04 -17.97
C ALA A 413 -7.92 2.89 -18.66
N PRO A 414 -8.37 1.68 -19.06
CA PRO A 414 -9.71 1.50 -19.61
C PRO A 414 -10.82 1.78 -18.57
N MET A 415 -10.58 1.43 -17.30
CA MET A 415 -11.55 1.61 -16.23
C MET A 415 -11.78 3.10 -15.90
N VAL A 416 -10.79 3.96 -16.12
CA VAL A 416 -10.90 5.42 -15.88
C VAL A 416 -12.11 6.00 -16.61
N ALA A 417 -12.38 5.56 -17.85
CA ALA A 417 -13.52 6.00 -18.65
C ALA A 417 -14.86 5.88 -17.89
N PHE A 418 -15.02 4.81 -17.09
CA PHE A 418 -16.25 4.54 -16.34
C PHE A 418 -16.29 5.28 -15.00
N PHE A 419 -15.14 5.67 -14.44
CA PHE A 419 -15.08 6.44 -13.19
C PHE A 419 -15.27 7.94 -13.38
N VAL A 420 -14.95 8.49 -14.56
CA VAL A 420 -15.12 9.92 -14.88
C VAL A 420 -16.53 10.43 -14.59
N PRO A 421 -17.63 9.82 -15.11
CA PRO A 421 -18.97 10.33 -14.86
C PRO A 421 -19.37 10.22 -13.38
N ILE A 422 -18.95 9.16 -12.68
CA ILE A 422 -19.21 9.00 -11.24
C ILE A 422 -18.54 10.13 -10.45
N ALA A 423 -17.26 10.39 -10.70
CA ALA A 423 -16.53 11.46 -10.04
C ALA A 423 -17.11 12.84 -10.38
N ALA A 424 -17.48 13.07 -11.64
CA ALA A 424 -18.10 14.29 -12.11
C ALA A 424 -19.46 14.57 -11.43
N PHE A 425 -20.28 13.53 -11.27
CA PHE A 425 -21.56 13.61 -10.56
C PHE A 425 -21.37 14.07 -9.10
N PHE A 426 -20.45 13.44 -8.36
CA PHE A 426 -20.16 13.85 -6.98
C PHE A 426 -19.61 15.27 -6.89
N CYS A 427 -18.72 15.68 -7.80
CA CYS A 427 -18.22 17.05 -7.84
C CYS A 427 -19.33 18.07 -8.15
N ALA A 428 -20.25 17.75 -9.05
CA ALA A 428 -21.39 18.62 -9.39
C ALA A 428 -22.35 18.81 -8.20
N ILE A 429 -22.63 17.74 -7.45
CA ILE A 429 -23.47 17.80 -6.23
C ILE A 429 -22.77 18.55 -5.11
N TRP A 430 -21.49 18.29 -4.89
CA TRP A 430 -20.74 18.95 -3.82
C TRP A 430 -20.62 20.45 -4.05
N GLY A 431 -20.38 20.87 -5.30
CA GLY A 431 -20.40 22.29 -5.69
C GLY A 431 -21.75 22.96 -5.43
N ALA A 432 -22.87 22.25 -5.63
CA ALA A 432 -24.21 22.76 -5.33
C ALA A 432 -24.46 22.94 -3.83
N ARG A 433 -24.05 21.96 -3.00
CA ARG A 433 -24.19 22.03 -1.53
C ARG A 433 -23.29 23.08 -0.89
N ALA A 434 -22.09 23.29 -1.43
CA ALA A 434 -21.16 24.31 -0.93
C ALA A 434 -21.55 25.74 -1.33
N ALA A 435 -22.28 25.91 -2.44
CA ALA A 435 -22.76 27.21 -2.93
C ALA A 435 -24.14 27.59 -2.37
N ALA A 436 -24.86 26.65 -1.75
CA ALA A 436 -26.10 26.95 -1.05
C ALA A 436 -25.78 27.84 0.17
N PRO A 437 -26.39 29.04 0.30
CA PRO A 437 -26.24 29.82 1.51
C PRO A 437 -26.68 28.97 2.70
N ARG A 438 -25.91 28.98 3.80
CA ARG A 438 -26.31 28.39 5.08
C ARG A 438 -27.51 29.19 5.61
N LEU A 439 -28.69 28.91 5.06
CA LEU A 439 -29.98 29.38 5.53
C LEU A 439 -30.43 28.46 6.68
N SER A 440 -29.73 28.53 7.81
CA SER A 440 -30.24 28.07 9.10
C SER A 440 -29.33 28.57 10.22
N ALA A 441 -29.94 29.17 11.23
CA ALA A 441 -29.36 29.71 12.47
C ALA A 441 -28.73 31.11 12.42
N ARG A 442 -29.51 32.12 12.03
CA ARG A 442 -29.50 33.48 12.64
C ARG A 442 -30.88 34.11 12.40
N GLY A 443 -31.84 33.70 13.22
CA GLY A 443 -33.24 34.14 13.11
C GLY A 443 -34.13 33.69 14.26
N ALA A 444 -33.55 33.32 15.41
CA ALA A 444 -34.28 33.33 16.67
C ALA A 444 -33.94 34.69 17.30
N GLY A 445 -34.79 35.68 17.04
CA GLY A 445 -34.74 36.94 17.76
C GLY A 445 -35.06 36.65 19.22
N GLU A 446 -34.06 36.83 20.08
CA GLU A 446 -34.26 37.15 21.48
C GLU A 446 -35.05 38.46 21.51
N GLY A 447 -36.34 38.37 21.81
CA GLY A 447 -37.10 39.52 22.30
C GLY A 447 -36.76 39.74 23.77
N PRO A 448 -36.57 40.99 24.24
CA PRO A 448 -36.22 41.25 25.62
C PRO A 448 -37.40 40.93 26.54
N ILE A 449 -37.12 40.17 27.60
CA ILE A 449 -37.97 40.13 28.79
C ILE A 449 -37.61 41.37 29.61
N GLU A 450 -38.51 42.35 29.65
CA GLU A 450 -38.54 43.37 30.70
C GLU A 450 -39.96 43.46 31.28
N ALA A 451 -40.01 43.25 32.61
CA ALA A 451 -41.05 43.52 33.62
C ALA A 451 -42.48 43.00 33.40
#